data_AF-A0A537GBE3-F1
#
_entry.id   AF-A0A537GBE3-F1
#
_cell.length_a   1.000
_cell.length_b   1.000
_cell.length_c   1.000
_cell.angle_alpha   90.00
_cell.angle_beta   90.00
_cell.angle_gamma   90.00
#
_symmetry.space_group_name_H-M   'P 1'
#
loop_
_entity.id
_entity.type
_entity.pdbx_description
1 polymer ?
#
loop_
_entity_poly.entity_id
_entity_poly.type
_entity_poly.pdbx_seq_one_letter_code
_entity_poly.pdbx_strand_id
1 'polypeptide(L)'
;MSEISIEKVVVELNGFRQRTAMIKEEISKVSRALGERATQLNDIVGKSLSNLREQLGGTTLTGYLALQGKYSSGEISEQDYSSQRDYYKSEMQNMLRRLDETRKLMMLMAQLDQRQPGAPGPQRPPAPTN
;
A
#
# COMPACT_ATOMS: atom_id res chain seq x y z
N MET A 1 22.26 34.27 40.20
CA MET A 1 21.85 32.93 39.69
C MET A 1 20.53 32.62 40.35
N SER A 2 19.44 32.55 39.60
CA SER A 2 18.10 32.41 40.18
C SER A 2 17.91 30.98 40.69
N GLU A 3 17.70 30.82 42.00
CA GLU A 3 17.24 29.57 42.60
C GLU A 3 15.87 29.24 42.00
N ILE A 4 15.85 28.31 41.04
CA ILE A 4 14.60 27.64 40.68
C ILE A 4 14.23 26.82 41.91
N SER A 5 13.25 27.29 42.68
CA SER A 5 12.73 26.56 43.83
C SER A 5 12.26 25.18 43.37
N ILE A 6 12.59 24.13 44.13
CA ILE A 6 12.29 22.72 43.83
C ILE A 6 10.80 22.54 43.46
N GLU A 7 9.90 23.30 44.08
CA GLU A 7 8.47 23.32 43.74
C GLU A 7 8.19 23.71 42.27
N LYS A 8 8.89 24.70 41.71
CA LYS A 8 8.74 25.08 40.30
C LYS A 8 9.19 23.96 39.37
N VAL A 9 10.30 23.28 39.69
CA VAL A 9 10.77 22.11 38.93
C VAL A 9 9.73 20.98 38.99
N VAL A 10 9.15 20.71 40.17
CA VAL A 10 8.13 19.66 40.33
C VAL A 10 6.87 19.96 39.52
N VAL A 11 6.41 21.21 39.51
CA VAL A 11 5.27 21.65 38.70
C VAL A 11 5.56 21.51 37.21
N GLU A 12 6.72 21.95 36.74
CA GLU A 12 7.13 21.79 35.34
C GLU A 12 7.25 20.33 34.93
N LEU A 13 7.83 19.48 35.78
CA LEU A 13 8.02 18.06 35.53
C LEU A 13 6.67 17.32 35.45
N ASN A 14 5.71 17.69 36.30
CA ASN A 14 4.34 17.20 36.19
C ASN A 14 3.67 17.65 34.89
N GLY A 15 3.88 18.90 34.48
CA GLY A 15 3.42 19.41 33.18
C GLY A 15 4.04 18.66 32.00
N PHE A 16 5.33 18.35 32.06
CA PHE A 16 6.00 17.50 31.06
C PHE A 16 5.43 16.09 31.02
N ARG A 17 5.22 15.44 32.18
CA ARG A 17 4.62 14.10 32.23
C ARG A 17 3.22 14.08 31.61
N GLN A 18 2.41 15.10 31.88
CA GLN A 18 1.08 15.22 31.29
C GLN A 18 1.15 15.41 29.77
N ARG A 19 2.03 16.28 29.26
CA ARG A 19 2.26 16.44 27.80
C ARG A 19 2.74 15.15 27.16
N THR A 20 3.68 14.45 27.78
CA THR A 20 4.17 13.15 27.29
C THR A 20 3.06 12.10 27.27
N ALA A 21 2.18 12.08 28.28
CA ALA A 21 1.04 11.17 28.29
C ALA A 21 0.06 11.49 27.15
N MET A 22 -0.25 12.77 26.91
CA MET A 22 -1.11 13.19 25.79
C MET A 22 -0.50 12.81 24.44
N ILE A 23 0.80 13.06 24.22
CA ILE A 23 1.48 12.69 22.97
C ILE A 23 1.46 11.17 22.75
N LYS A 24 1.67 10.37 23.80
CA LYS A 24 1.58 8.90 23.71
C LYS A 24 0.18 8.44 23.31
N GLU A 25 -0.85 9.09 23.84
CA GLU A 25 -2.24 8.80 23.49
C GLU A 25 -2.55 9.17 22.03
N GLU A 26 -2.10 10.35 21.58
CA GLU A 26 -2.23 10.78 20.18
C GLU A 26 -1.51 9.85 19.22
N ILE A 27 -0.26 9.46 19.53
CA ILE A 27 0.48 8.45 18.75
C ILE A 27 -0.32 7.15 18.66
N SER A 28 -0.87 6.68 19.78
CA SER A 28 -1.67 5.45 19.81
C SER A 28 -2.93 5.54 18.95
N LYS A 29 -3.62 6.70 18.96
CA LYS A 29 -4.78 6.96 18.09
C LYS A 29 -4.38 6.97 16.62
N VAL A 30 -3.29 7.65 16.28
CA VAL A 30 -2.77 7.72 14.91
C VAL A 30 -2.32 6.34 14.43
N SER A 31 -1.63 5.54 15.26
CA SER A 31 -1.22 4.19 14.91
C SER A 31 -2.40 3.28 14.61
N ARG A 32 -3.51 3.37 15.36
CA ARG A 32 -4.74 2.63 15.08
C ARG A 32 -5.37 3.05 13.75
N ALA A 33 -5.51 4.35 13.53
CA ALA A 33 -6.04 4.87 12.27
C ALA A 33 -5.17 4.46 11.07
N LEU A 34 -3.85 4.45 11.23
CA LEU A 34 -2.91 4.00 10.19
C LEU A 34 -3.08 2.50 9.90
N GLY A 35 -3.26 1.68 10.93
CA GLY A 35 -3.55 0.25 10.79
C GLY A 35 -4.84 -0.02 10.01
N GLU A 36 -5.93 0.68 10.35
CA GLU A 36 -7.20 0.57 9.62
C GLU A 36 -7.06 0.97 8.14
N ARG A 37 -6.33 2.06 7.86
CA ARG A 37 -6.05 2.50 6.50
C ARG A 37 -5.19 1.51 5.72
N ALA A 38 -4.20 0.88 6.37
CA ALA A 38 -3.37 -0.16 5.75
C ALA A 38 -4.22 -1.38 5.35
N THR A 39 -5.14 -1.83 6.20
CA THR A 39 -6.07 -2.91 5.88
C THR A 39 -6.97 -2.56 4.69
N GLN A 40 -7.55 -1.35 4.69
CA GLN A 40 -8.37 -0.87 3.56
C GLN A 40 -7.57 -0.84 2.25
N LEU A 41 -6.32 -0.38 2.28
CA LEU A 41 -5.46 -0.37 1.10
C LEU A 41 -5.13 -1.78 0.63
N ASN A 42 -4.89 -2.73 1.54
CA ASN A 42 -4.65 -4.13 1.19
C ASN A 42 -5.87 -4.75 0.48
N ASP A 43 -7.08 -4.48 0.96
CA ASP A 43 -8.32 -4.94 0.32
C ASP A 43 -8.49 -4.35 -1.08
N ILE A 44 -8.21 -3.06 -1.25
CA ILE A 44 -8.28 -2.38 -2.56
C ILE A 44 -7.29 -3.00 -3.53
N VAL A 45 -6.05 -3.21 -3.09
CA VAL A 45 -4.99 -3.86 -3.89
C VAL A 45 -5.40 -5.28 -4.28
N GLY A 46 -5.88 -6.07 -3.33
CA GLY A 46 -6.34 -7.45 -3.59
C GLY A 46 -7.46 -7.51 -4.62
N LYS A 47 -8.48 -6.65 -4.48
CA LYS A 47 -9.58 -6.53 -5.46
C LYS A 47 -9.07 -6.08 -6.82
N SER A 48 -8.19 -5.09 -6.87
CA SER A 48 -7.62 -4.59 -8.13
C SER A 48 -6.82 -5.68 -8.86
N LEU A 49 -6.03 -6.48 -8.13
CA LEU A 49 -5.28 -7.61 -8.71
C LEU A 49 -6.20 -8.72 -9.21
N SER A 50 -7.25 -9.07 -8.45
CA SER A 50 -8.25 -10.07 -8.88
C SER A 50 -8.92 -9.63 -10.17
N ASN A 51 -9.40 -8.39 -10.22
CA ASN A 51 -10.06 -7.83 -11.39
C ASN A 51 -9.12 -7.78 -12.61
N LEU A 52 -7.86 -7.37 -12.41
CA LEU A 52 -6.86 -7.36 -13.49
C LEU A 52 -6.59 -8.76 -14.01
N ARG A 53 -6.47 -9.76 -13.12
CA ARG A 53 -6.28 -11.16 -13.50
C ARG A 53 -7.47 -11.69 -14.29
N GLU A 54 -8.70 -11.41 -13.84
CA GLU A 54 -9.92 -11.84 -14.53
C GLU A 54 -10.07 -11.19 -15.90
N GLN A 55 -9.77 -9.89 -16.03
CA GLN A 55 -9.82 -9.20 -17.32
C GLN A 55 -8.74 -9.71 -18.30
N LEU A 56 -7.50 -9.89 -17.82
CA LEU A 56 -6.40 -10.42 -18.63
C LEU A 56 -6.71 -11.85 -19.10
N GLY A 57 -7.04 -12.75 -18.17
CA GLY A 57 -7.22 -14.17 -18.47
C GLY A 57 -8.57 -14.52 -19.09
N GLY A 58 -9.62 -13.74 -18.82
CA GLY A 58 -10.98 -14.05 -19.21
C GLY A 58 -11.40 -13.45 -20.54
N THR A 59 -11.13 -12.16 -20.76
CA THR A 59 -11.75 -11.40 -21.85
C THR A 59 -10.75 -10.83 -22.85
N THR A 60 -9.68 -10.19 -22.40
CA THR A 60 -8.78 -9.48 -23.33
C THR A 60 -7.84 -10.45 -24.05
N LEU A 61 -7.12 -11.32 -23.34
CA LEU A 61 -6.21 -12.26 -23.98
C LEU A 61 -6.97 -13.31 -24.81
N THR A 62 -8.04 -13.87 -24.23
CA THR A 62 -8.89 -14.85 -24.90
C THR A 62 -9.58 -14.24 -26.12
N GLY A 63 -10.07 -12.99 -26.01
CA GLY A 63 -10.63 -12.25 -27.14
C GLY A 63 -9.61 -11.99 -28.24
N TYR A 64 -8.38 -11.65 -27.89
CA TYR A 64 -7.28 -11.46 -28.85
C TYR A 64 -6.92 -12.76 -29.57
N LEU A 65 -6.83 -13.89 -28.87
CA LEU A 65 -6.57 -15.21 -29.47
C LEU A 65 -7.72 -15.64 -30.39
N ALA A 66 -8.96 -15.43 -29.97
CA ALA A 66 -10.12 -15.69 -30.81
C ALA A 66 -10.14 -14.82 -32.07
N LEU A 67 -9.76 -13.54 -31.94
CA LEU A 67 -9.61 -12.62 -33.07
C LEU A 67 -8.57 -13.12 -34.08
N GLN A 68 -7.42 -13.61 -33.59
CA GLN A 68 -6.38 -14.19 -34.45
C GLN A 68 -6.89 -15.44 -35.18
N GLY A 69 -7.68 -16.29 -34.49
CA GLY A 69 -8.34 -17.44 -35.09
C GLY A 69 -9.27 -17.05 -36.23
N LYS A 70 -10.16 -16.08 -36.01
CA LYS A 70 -11.09 -15.56 -37.01
C LYS A 70 -10.42 -14.93 -38.22
N TYR A 71 -9.30 -14.22 -38.01
CA TYR A 71 -8.52 -13.69 -39.12
C TYR A 71 -7.85 -14.81 -39.91
N SER A 72 -7.31 -15.83 -39.23
CA SER A 72 -6.68 -16.98 -39.90
C SER A 72 -7.67 -17.85 -40.67
N SER A 73 -8.95 -17.91 -40.24
CA SER A 73 -10.02 -18.60 -40.97
C SER A 73 -10.62 -17.78 -42.11
N GLY A 74 -10.24 -16.51 -42.25
CA GLY A 74 -10.79 -15.59 -43.24
C GLY A 74 -12.20 -15.10 -42.93
N GLU A 75 -12.70 -15.31 -41.71
CA GLU A 75 -14.03 -14.86 -41.27
C GLU A 75 -14.14 -13.33 -41.13
N ILE A 76 -13.01 -12.64 -40.99
CA ILE A 76 -12.98 -11.18 -40.82
C ILE A 76 -12.01 -10.55 -41.80
N SER A 77 -12.28 -9.31 -42.17
CA SER A 77 -11.40 -8.52 -43.03
C SER A 77 -10.11 -8.11 -42.29
N GLU A 78 -9.07 -7.80 -43.06
CA GLU A 78 -7.81 -7.25 -42.51
C GLU A 78 -8.03 -5.91 -41.79
N GLN A 79 -8.95 -5.09 -42.29
CA GLN A 79 -9.30 -3.82 -41.67
C GLN A 79 -9.96 -4.00 -40.29
N ASP A 80 -10.91 -4.93 -40.19
CA ASP A 80 -11.58 -5.25 -38.92
C ASP A 80 -10.61 -5.91 -37.93
N TYR A 81 -9.74 -6.80 -38.43
CA TYR A 81 -8.68 -7.41 -37.65
C TYR A 81 -7.74 -6.36 -37.07
N SER A 82 -7.23 -5.44 -37.89
CA SER A 82 -6.30 -4.40 -37.42
C SER A 82 -6.93 -3.53 -36.34
N SER A 83 -8.18 -3.13 -36.54
CA SER A 83 -8.92 -2.27 -35.60
C SER A 83 -9.13 -2.96 -34.25
N GLN A 84 -9.59 -4.22 -34.25
CA GLN A 84 -9.80 -4.99 -33.02
C GLN A 84 -8.48 -5.37 -32.34
N ARG A 85 -7.44 -5.66 -33.13
CA ARG A 85 -6.09 -5.93 -32.62
C ARG A 85 -5.54 -4.73 -31.85
N ASP A 86 -5.67 -3.54 -32.40
CA ASP A 86 -5.21 -2.31 -31.75
C ASP A 86 -6.01 -1.99 -30.48
N TYR A 87 -7.32 -2.28 -30.48
CA TYR A 87 -8.15 -2.19 -29.28
C TYR A 87 -7.63 -3.12 -28.16
N TYR A 88 -7.46 -4.42 -28.44
CA TYR A 88 -6.95 -5.37 -27.44
C TYR A 88 -5.54 -5.01 -26.97
N LYS A 89 -4.68 -4.51 -27.87
CA LYS A 89 -3.33 -4.06 -27.54
C LYS A 89 -3.36 -2.85 -26.61
N SER A 90 -4.22 -1.87 -26.87
CA SER A 90 -4.42 -0.69 -26.01
C SER A 90 -4.91 -1.12 -24.62
N GLU A 91 -5.89 -2.03 -24.56
CA GLU A 91 -6.40 -2.56 -23.29
C GLU A 91 -5.32 -3.30 -22.49
N MET A 92 -4.50 -4.15 -23.14
CA MET A 92 -3.37 -4.81 -22.49
C MET A 92 -2.35 -3.79 -21.95
N GLN A 93 -2.07 -2.72 -22.69
CA GLN A 93 -1.18 -1.64 -22.22
C GLN A 93 -1.75 -0.89 -21.02
N ASN A 94 -3.05 -0.60 -21.02
CA ASN A 94 -3.74 0.02 -19.89
C ASN A 94 -3.68 -0.88 -18.64
N MET A 95 -3.88 -2.19 -18.82
CA MET A 95 -3.78 -3.15 -17.73
C MET A 95 -2.37 -3.28 -17.17
N LEU A 96 -1.34 -3.27 -18.02
CA LEU A 96 0.07 -3.24 -17.58
C LEU A 96 0.36 -2.01 -16.73
N ARG A 97 -0.10 -0.82 -17.14
CA ARG A 97 0.06 0.42 -16.35
C ARG A 97 -0.61 0.29 -14.98
N ARG A 98 -1.85 -0.22 -14.93
CA ARG A 98 -2.57 -0.44 -13.67
C ARG A 98 -1.85 -1.42 -12.76
N LEU A 99 -1.28 -2.49 -13.31
CA LEU A 99 -0.48 -3.46 -12.56
C LEU A 99 0.77 -2.83 -11.94
N ASP A 100 1.45 -1.94 -12.67
CA ASP A 100 2.58 -1.18 -12.14
C ASP A 100 2.18 -0.23 -11.00
N GLU A 101 1.03 0.43 -11.10
CA GLU A 101 0.47 1.27 -10.03
C GLU A 101 0.16 0.44 -8.77
N THR A 102 -0.50 -0.70 -8.93
CA THR A 102 -0.80 -1.62 -7.84
C THR A 102 0.48 -2.16 -7.18
N ARG A 103 1.53 -2.44 -7.96
CA ARG A 103 2.84 -2.83 -7.44
C ARG A 103 3.49 -1.72 -6.62
N LYS A 104 3.42 -0.46 -7.07
CA LYS A 104 3.93 0.70 -6.29
C LYS A 104 3.19 0.84 -4.97
N LEU A 105 1.86 0.67 -4.95
CA LEU A 105 1.08 0.70 -3.72
C LEU A 105 1.49 -0.42 -2.75
N MET A 106 1.70 -1.64 -3.24
CA MET A 106 2.22 -2.74 -2.42
C MET A 106 3.60 -2.43 -1.83
N MET A 107 4.51 -1.84 -2.61
CA MET A 107 5.82 -1.42 -2.10
C MET A 107 5.72 -0.34 -1.01
N LEU A 108 4.81 0.62 -1.18
CA LEU A 108 4.57 1.65 -0.16
C LEU A 108 3.98 1.04 1.12
N MET A 109 3.02 0.12 1.00
CA MET A 109 2.47 -0.60 2.17
C MET A 109 3.56 -1.41 2.89
N ALA A 110 4.43 -2.11 2.15
CA ALA A 110 5.53 -2.86 2.74
C ALA A 110 6.53 -1.94 3.49
N GLN A 111 6.80 -0.74 2.97
CA GLN A 111 7.64 0.25 3.66
C GLN A 111 6.95 0.85 4.90
N LEU A 112 5.63 1.06 4.85
CA LEU A 112 4.86 1.54 6.00
C LEU A 112 4.81 0.51 7.13
N ASP A 113 4.70 -0.77 6.80
CA ASP A 113 4.76 -1.87 7.77
C ASP A 113 6.13 -1.92 8.47
N GLN A 114 7.22 -1.74 7.72
CA GLN A 114 8.57 -1.64 8.28
C GLN A 114 8.79 -0.41 9.18
N ARG A 115 7.98 0.64 9.03
CA ARG A 115 8.06 1.89 9.80
C ARG A 115 7.15 1.90 11.02
N GLN A 116 6.43 0.82 11.33
CA GLN A 116 5.61 0.77 12.54
C GLN A 116 6.47 1.07 13.78
N PRO A 117 6.15 2.12 14.57
CA PRO A 117 6.81 2.42 15.82
C PRO A 117 6.32 1.42 16.87
N GLY A 118 6.91 0.24 16.87
CA GLY A 118 6.47 -0.88 17.71
C GLY A 118 7.16 -2.21 17.45
N ALA A 119 7.93 -2.34 16.36
CA ALA A 119 8.86 -3.46 16.26
C ALA A 119 9.81 -3.42 17.47
N PRO A 120 9.94 -4.51 18.26
CA PRO A 120 10.93 -4.56 19.32
C PRO A 120 12.29 -4.40 18.64
N GLY A 121 12.88 -3.21 18.76
CA GLY A 121 14.28 -3.00 18.43
C GLY A 121 15.13 -4.03 19.20
N PRO A 122 16.32 -4.40 18.69
CA PRO A 122 17.14 -5.44 19.28
C PRO A 122 17.23 -5.26 20.79
N GLN A 123 16.80 -6.30 21.51
CA GLN A 123 16.82 -6.36 22.97
C GLN A 123 18.17 -5.85 23.45
N ARG A 124 18.15 -4.74 24.19
CA ARG A 124 19.33 -4.24 24.91
C ARG A 124 19.88 -5.43 25.74
N PRO A 125 21.17 -5.75 25.69
CA PRO A 125 21.72 -6.82 26.50
C PRO A 125 21.46 -6.52 27.98
N PRO A 126 21.26 -7.54 28.83
CA PRO A 126 21.05 -7.33 30.26
C PRO A 126 22.25 -6.59 30.84
N ALA A 127 21.98 -5.56 31.64
CA ALA A 127 23.02 -4.82 32.33
C ALA A 127 23.78 -5.76 33.29
N PRO A 128 25.11 -5.67 33.41
CA PRO A 128 25.84 -6.44 34.39
C PRO A 128 25.44 -5.96 35.78
N THR A 129 24.93 -6.88 36.59
CA THR A 129 24.81 -6.74 38.04
C THR A 129 26.21 -6.64 38.65
N ASN A 130 26.44 -5.58 39.42
CA ASN A 130 27.55 -5.46 40.35
C ASN A 130 26.99 -5.56 41.77
#